data_AF-A0A3D6CYV6-F1
#
_entry.id   AF-A0A3D6CYV6-F1
#
_cell.length_a   1.000
_cell.length_b   1.000
_cell.length_c   1.000
_cell.angle_alpha   90.00
_cell.angle_beta   90.00
_cell.angle_gamma   90.00
#
_symmetry.space_group_name_H-M   'P 1'
#
loop_
_entity.id
_entity.type
_entity.pdbx_description
1 polymer ?
#
loop_
_entity_poly.entity_id
_entity_poly.type
_entity_poly.pdbx_seq_one_letter_code
_entity_poly.pdbx_strand_id
1 'polypeptide(L)'
;TVPLETSKVFPPMVISMIDVGEQTGALPEMLMRIADNFDEEVDNAVAALTSLLEPIMIVFLAIIVGSIVIALFLPLIKLIDKLGG
;
A
#
# COMPACT_ATOMS: atom_id res chain seq x y z
N THR A 1 -6.47 20.45 25.13
CA THR A 1 -5.81 19.39 24.34
C THR A 1 -4.30 19.18 24.54
N VAL A 2 -3.57 20.02 25.28
CA VAL A 2 -2.11 19.88 25.56
C VAL A 2 -1.62 18.46 25.97
N PRO A 3 -2.36 17.68 26.80
CA PRO A 3 -1.96 16.30 27.12
C PRO A 3 -2.02 15.34 25.92
N LEU A 4 -2.94 15.58 24.98
CA LEU A 4 -3.12 14.76 23.77
C LEU A 4 -2.02 15.02 22.75
N GLU A 5 -1.57 16.27 22.61
CA GLU A 5 -0.40 16.63 21.80
C GLU A 5 0.88 15.94 22.27
N THR A 6 1.02 15.79 23.59
CA THR A 6 2.21 15.20 24.20
C THR A 6 2.29 13.68 23.99
N SER A 7 1.16 13.00 23.77
CA SER A 7 1.13 11.53 23.64
C SER A 7 1.74 11.03 22.33
N LYS A 8 1.81 11.87 21.28
CA LYS A 8 2.21 11.53 19.91
C LYS A 8 1.39 10.43 19.23
N VAL A 9 0.35 9.91 19.89
CA VAL A 9 -0.56 8.91 19.32
C VAL A 9 -1.66 9.58 18.51
N PHE A 10 -2.04 10.81 18.88
CA PHE A 10 -3.09 11.56 18.19
C PHE A 10 -2.49 12.46 17.11
N PRO A 11 -2.87 12.27 15.83
CA PRO A 11 -2.47 13.17 14.77
C PRO A 11 -2.93 14.62 15.04
N PRO A 12 -2.21 15.63 14.54
CA PRO A 12 -2.61 17.03 14.71
C PRO A 12 -4.04 17.33 14.24
N MET A 13 -4.50 16.65 13.18
CA MET A 13 -5.86 16.77 12.68
C MET A 13 -6.91 16.37 13.73
N VAL A 14 -6.73 15.22 14.38
CA VAL A 14 -7.63 14.72 15.44
C VAL A 14 -7.70 15.69 16.61
N ILE A 15 -6.54 16.21 17.04
CA ILE A 15 -6.45 17.17 18.14
C ILE A 15 -7.21 18.46 17.80
N SER A 16 -7.01 18.98 16.59
CA SER A 16 -7.69 20.21 16.14
C SER A 16 -9.20 20.05 16.04
N MET A 17 -9.69 18.89 15.59
CA MET A 17 -11.13 18.63 15.50
C MET A 17 -11.77 18.45 16.89
N ILE A 18 -11.04 17.86 17.84
CA ILE A 18 -11.47 17.78 19.25
C ILE A 18 -11.55 19.19 19.86
N ASP A 19 -10.54 20.03 19.65
CA ASP A 19 -10.54 21.42 20.14
C ASP A 19 -11.72 22.23 19.58
N VAL A 20 -12.00 22.11 18.28
CA VAL A 20 -13.16 22.76 17.64
C VAL A 20 -14.47 22.22 18.22
N GLY A 21 -14.57 20.91 18.43
CA GLY A 21 -15.74 20.25 19.01
C GLY A 21 -16.01 20.67 20.45
N GLU A 22 -14.97 20.84 21.28
CA GLU A 22 -15.08 21.37 22.64
C GLU A 22 -15.50 22.85 22.65
N GLN A 23 -14.93 23.68 21.77
CA GLN A 23 -15.25 25.11 21.69
C GLN A 23 -16.68 25.37 21.20
N THR A 24 -17.18 24.54 20.31
CA THR A 24 -18.51 24.69 19.68
C THR A 24 -19.60 23.86 20.36
N GLY A 25 -19.24 22.99 21.31
CA GLY A 25 -20.16 22.02 21.91
C GLY A 25 -20.58 20.88 20.97
N ALA A 26 -19.94 20.77 19.79
CA ALA A 26 -20.23 19.76 18.76
C ALA A 26 -19.27 18.57 18.79
N LEU A 27 -18.70 18.26 19.97
CA LEU A 27 -17.74 17.16 20.15
C LEU A 27 -18.22 15.80 19.58
N PRO A 28 -19.49 15.36 19.79
CA PRO A 28 -19.96 14.10 19.21
C PRO A 28 -19.90 14.07 17.69
N GLU A 29 -20.24 15.18 17.02
CA GLU A 29 -20.18 15.29 15.56
C GLU A 29 -18.73 15.28 15.06
N MET A 30 -17.82 15.98 15.75
CA MET A 30 -16.41 15.99 15.39
C MET A 30 -15.76 14.61 15.55
N LEU A 31 -16.12 13.86 16.60
CA LEU A 31 -15.63 12.49 16.81
C LEU A 31 -16.12 11.53 15.73
N MET A 32 -17.38 11.65 15.30
CA MET A 32 -17.90 10.87 14.16
C MET A 32 -17.10 11.16 12.89
N ARG A 33 -16.82 12.44 12.62
CA ARG A 33 -16.06 12.82 11.43
C ARG A 33 -14.60 12.36 11.46
N ILE A 34 -14.00 12.29 12.65
CA ILE A 34 -12.68 11.68 12.83
C ILE A 34 -12.74 10.18 12.50
N ALA A 35 -13.78 9.46 12.97
CA ALA A 35 -13.96 8.04 12.68
C ALA A 35 -14.13 7.80 11.17
N ASP A 36 -15.01 8.56 10.51
CA ASP A 36 -15.24 8.46 9.06
C ASP A 36 -13.94 8.69 8.26
N ASN A 37 -13.11 9.68 8.66
CA ASN A 37 -11.82 9.92 8.02
C ASN A 37 -10.85 8.74 8.18
N PHE A 38 -10.80 8.12 9.36
CA PHE A 38 -9.93 6.95 9.57
C PHE A 38 -10.40 5.73 8.80
N ASP A 39 -11.71 5.50 8.71
CA ASP A 39 -12.26 4.43 7.89
C ASP A 39 -11.92 4.66 6.40
N GLU A 40 -12.02 5.89 5.91
CA GLU A 40 -11.61 6.25 4.55
C GLU A 40 -10.09 6.07 4.33
N GLU A 41 -9.25 6.43 5.30
CA GLU A 41 -7.81 6.18 5.23
C GLU A 41 -7.48 4.68 5.16
N VAL A 42 -8.18 3.85 5.93
CA VAL A 42 -8.02 2.39 5.90
C VAL A 42 -8.46 1.83 4.55
N ASP A 43 -9.62 2.23 4.03
CA ASP A 43 -10.12 1.78 2.73
C ASP A 43 -9.17 2.18 1.60
N ASN A 44 -8.67 3.41 1.62
CA ASN A 44 -7.69 3.91 0.66
C ASN A 44 -6.37 3.13 0.74
N ALA A 45 -5.89 2.83 1.94
CA ALA A 45 -4.69 2.02 2.13
C ALA A 45 -4.88 0.60 1.60
N VAL A 46 -6.01 -0.05 1.88
CA VAL A 46 -6.34 -1.39 1.39
C VAL A 46 -6.45 -1.40 -0.14
N ALA A 47 -7.09 -0.40 -0.73
CA ALA A 47 -7.20 -0.25 -2.17
C ALA A 47 -5.83 -0.06 -2.83
N ALA A 48 -4.97 0.79 -2.26
CA ALA A 48 -3.61 1.01 -2.74
C ALA A 48 -2.76 -0.27 -2.66
N LEU A 49 -2.83 -1.00 -1.54
CA LEU A 49 -2.14 -2.28 -1.39
C LEU A 49 -2.62 -3.30 -2.44
N THR A 50 -3.92 -3.36 -2.68
CA THR A 50 -4.51 -4.26 -3.69
C THR A 50 -4.07 -3.87 -5.10
N SER A 51 -4.03 -2.58 -5.42
CA SER A 51 -3.56 -2.08 -6.72
C SER A 51 -2.07 -2.39 -6.95
N LEU A 52 -1.25 -2.39 -5.90
CA LEU A 52 0.17 -2.76 -5.99
C LEU A 52 0.41 -4.27 -6.13
N LEU A 53 -0.53 -5.12 -5.70
CA LEU A 53 -0.39 -6.56 -5.87
C LEU A 53 -0.40 -6.98 -7.35
N GLU A 54 -1.21 -6.34 -8.18
CA GLU A 54 -1.31 -6.66 -9.61
C GLU A 54 0.05 -6.53 -10.36
N PRO A 55 0.77 -5.39 -10.33
CA PRO A 55 2.06 -5.28 -10.99
C PRO A 55 3.12 -6.21 -10.41
N ILE A 56 3.08 -6.49 -9.09
CA ILE A 56 3.98 -7.47 -8.46
C ILE A 56 3.78 -8.86 -9.05
N MET A 57 2.53 -9.29 -9.22
CA MET A 57 2.19 -10.58 -9.81
C MET A 57 2.68 -10.69 -11.27
N ILE A 58 2.56 -9.62 -12.06
CA ILE A 58 3.05 -9.58 -13.45
C ILE A 58 4.57 -9.73 -13.50
N VAL A 59 5.31 -8.96 -12.68
CA VAL A 59 6.78 -9.04 -12.62
C VAL A 59 7.23 -10.44 -12.19
N PHE A 60 6.56 -11.01 -11.19
CA PHE A 60 6.85 -12.37 -10.72
C PHE A 60 6.63 -13.42 -11.82
N LEU A 61 5.51 -13.34 -12.55
CA LEU A 61 5.23 -14.23 -13.68
C LEU A 61 6.27 -14.05 -14.80
N ALA A 62 6.64 -12.81 -15.12
CA ALA A 62 7.65 -12.52 -16.13
C ALA A 62 9.00 -13.15 -15.80
N ILE A 63 9.41 -13.15 -14.53
CA ILE A 63 10.63 -13.82 -14.06
C ILE A 63 10.53 -15.34 -14.25
N ILE A 64 9.42 -15.94 -13.82
CA ILE A 64 9.20 -17.40 -13.96
C ILE A 64 9.24 -17.80 -15.43
N VAL A 65 8.45 -17.15 -16.28
CA VAL A 65 8.37 -17.48 -17.71
C VAL A 65 9.71 -17.21 -18.39
N GLY A 66 10.36 -16.08 -18.10
CA GLY A 66 11.68 -15.75 -18.62
C GLY A 66 12.73 -16.81 -18.26
N SER A 67 12.72 -17.29 -17.01
CA SER A 67 13.63 -18.35 -16.56
C SER A 67 13.43 -19.67 -17.33
N ILE A 68 12.18 -20.04 -17.61
CA ILE A 68 11.83 -21.24 -18.37
C ILE A 68 12.33 -21.12 -19.81
N VAL A 69 12.08 -19.97 -20.46
CA VAL A 69 12.54 -19.71 -21.83
C VAL A 69 14.07 -19.83 -21.90
N ILE A 70 14.80 -19.18 -20.99
CA ILE A 70 16.26 -19.25 -20.95
C ILE A 70 16.73 -20.70 -20.76
N ALA A 71 16.11 -21.45 -19.84
CA ALA A 71 16.47 -22.84 -19.56
C ALA A 71 16.26 -23.77 -20.78
N LEU A 72 15.26 -23.49 -21.62
CA LEU A 72 14.96 -24.28 -22.81
C LEU A 72 15.80 -23.87 -24.04
N PHE A 73 16.02 -22.57 -24.24
CA PHE A 73 16.71 -22.06 -25.45
C PHE A 73 18.23 -22.17 -25.36
N LEU A 74 18.84 -21.96 -24.18
CA LEU A 74 20.29 -22.10 -24.00
C LEU A 74 20.85 -23.47 -24.44
N PRO A 75 20.28 -24.63 -24.06
CA PRO A 75 20.79 -25.92 -24.50
C PRO A 75 20.58 -26.16 -26.01
N LEU A 76 19.49 -25.64 -26.60
CA LEU A 76 19.26 -25.71 -28.04
C LEU A 76 20.36 -24.97 -28.82
N ILE A 77 20.69 -23.75 -28.40
CA ILE A 77 21.76 -22.96 -29.02
C ILE A 77 23.10 -23.69 -28.90
N LYS A 78 23.42 -24.23 -27.72
CA LYS A 78 24.65 -25.02 -27.49
C LYS A 78 24.71 -26.28 -28.36
N LEU A 79 23.57 -26.91 -28.63
CA LEU A 79 23.51 -28.09 -29.51
C LEU A 79 23.77 -27.71 -30.97
N ILE A 80 23.16 -26.62 -31.45
CA ILE A 80 23.35 -26.11 -32.81
C ILE A 80 24.81 -25.70 -33.04
N ASP A 81 25.43 -25.01 -32.08
CA ASP A 81 26.83 -24.59 -32.14
C ASP A 81 27.79 -25.79 -32.25
N LYS A 82 27.52 -26.87 -31.49
CA LYS A 82 28.28 -28.13 -31.57
C LYS A 82 28.07 -28.92 -32.86
N LEU A 83 26.96 -28.70 -33.58
CA LEU A 83 26.62 -29.42 -34.82
C LEU A 83 27.00 -28.63 -36.08
N GLY A 84 27.14 -27.30 -35.96
CA GLY A 84 27.45 -26.39 -37.07
C GLY A 84 28.93 -26.05 -37.24
N GLY A 85 29.78 -26.39 -36.26
CA GLY A 85 31.24 -26.40 -36.38
C GLY A 85 31.77 -27.80 -36.62
#